data_AF-A0A0F9HH52-F1
#
_entry.id   AF-A0A0F9HH52-F1
#
_cell.length_a   1.000
_cell.length_b   1.000
_cell.length_c   1.000
_cell.angle_alpha   90.00
_cell.angle_beta   90.00
_cell.angle_gamma   90.00
#
_symmetry.space_group_name_H-M   'P 1'
#
loop_
_entity.id
_entity.type
_entity.pdbx_description
1 polymer ?
#
loop_
_entity_poly.entity_id
_entity_poly.type
_entity_poly.pdbx_seq_one_letter_code
_entity_poly.pdbx_strand_id
1 'polypeptide(L)'
;MLNKKQRDAQKLIKDAQAASAEMALSKARVEVAKWKRKCKDTMTLAAALEGQVLVLAEMPKDPVIQQFNRAVKGKPRGVAVVAPATDWHVEERVTLEGTNGKNEFNLDIAETRIRRFYQKVLELIDWQNHLAPVVEIWHPLLGDLLSGYIHEDLVESNSLSPTEACVFLQEMICSGIDFWLRKTKLPIFIPTCVGNHGRTTQKKRVKTSCI
;
A
#
# COMPACT_ATOMS: atom_id res chain seq x y z
N MET A 1 83.37 16.49 -21.11
CA MET A 1 82.37 17.57 -20.87
C MET A 1 81.19 17.35 -21.82
N LEU A 2 79.96 17.24 -21.31
CA LEU A 2 78.76 17.07 -22.16
C LEU A 2 78.52 18.31 -23.04
N ASN A 3 78.21 18.10 -24.33
CA ASN A 3 77.87 19.17 -25.27
C ASN A 3 76.47 19.74 -24.96
N LYS A 4 76.22 21.01 -25.30
CA LYS A 4 75.00 21.79 -25.03
C LYS A 4 73.71 21.01 -25.36
N LYS A 5 73.65 20.37 -26.53
CA LYS A 5 72.52 19.50 -26.93
C LYS A 5 72.24 18.34 -25.96
N GLN A 6 73.28 17.72 -25.39
CA GLN A 6 73.11 16.61 -24.43
C GLN A 6 72.65 17.10 -23.06
N ARG A 7 73.09 18.31 -22.65
CA ARG A 7 72.59 18.96 -21.41
C ARG A 7 71.13 19.38 -21.54
N ASP A 8 70.74 19.90 -22.69
CA ASP A 8 69.34 20.28 -22.98
C ASP A 8 68.42 19.05 -23.01
N ALA A 9 68.87 17.94 -23.60
CA ALA A 9 68.13 16.67 -23.59
C ALA A 9 68.00 16.07 -22.17
N GLN A 10 69.06 16.12 -21.35
CA GLN A 10 69.00 15.67 -19.96
C GLN A 10 68.05 16.51 -19.11
N LYS A 11 68.00 17.83 -19.35
CA LYS A 11 67.07 18.74 -18.69
C LYS A 11 65.62 18.41 -19.06
N LEU A 12 65.33 18.22 -20.34
CA LEU A 12 64.00 17.83 -20.83
C LEU A 12 63.50 16.51 -20.24
N ILE A 13 64.37 15.49 -20.14
CA ILE A 13 64.03 14.20 -19.53
C ILE A 13 63.71 14.37 -18.04
N LYS A 14 64.51 15.17 -17.32
CA LYS A 14 64.31 15.42 -15.89
C LYS A 14 63.02 16.19 -15.62
N ASP A 15 62.69 17.17 -16.46
CA ASP A 15 61.46 17.95 -16.38
C ASP A 15 60.23 17.08 -16.70
N ALA A 16 60.32 16.18 -17.68
CA ALA A 16 59.26 15.21 -18.00
C ALA A 16 59.03 14.18 -16.88
N GLN A 17 60.10 13.71 -16.25
CA GLN A 17 60.00 12.81 -15.08
C GLN A 17 59.36 13.52 -13.89
N ALA A 18 59.71 14.78 -13.63
CA ALA A 18 59.09 15.59 -12.58
C ALA A 18 57.60 15.82 -12.82
N ALA A 19 57.21 16.16 -14.06
CA ALA A 19 55.80 16.34 -14.44
C ALA A 19 54.98 15.03 -14.32
N SER A 20 55.56 13.89 -14.70
CA SER A 20 54.92 12.58 -14.53
C SER A 20 54.75 12.21 -13.05
N ALA A 21 55.74 12.50 -12.22
CA ALA A 21 55.67 12.26 -10.77
C ALA A 21 54.61 13.14 -10.10
N GLU A 22 54.49 14.40 -10.52
CA GLU A 22 53.48 15.35 -10.02
C GLU A 22 52.06 14.92 -10.42
N MET A 23 51.88 14.45 -11.66
CA MET A 23 50.60 13.89 -12.12
C MET A 23 50.22 12.60 -11.35
N ALA A 24 51.19 11.71 -11.09
CA ALA A 24 50.97 10.51 -10.27
C ALA A 24 50.59 10.86 -8.82
N LEU A 25 51.26 11.85 -8.22
CA LEU A 25 50.96 12.36 -6.89
C LEU A 25 49.55 12.99 -6.82
N SER A 26 49.16 13.74 -7.86
CA SER A 26 47.82 14.33 -7.97
C SER A 26 46.73 13.25 -8.04
N LYS A 27 46.91 12.22 -8.89
CA LYS A 27 46.00 11.07 -8.97
C LYS A 27 45.90 10.33 -7.63
N ALA A 28 47.02 10.09 -6.95
CA ALA A 28 47.04 9.46 -5.64
C ALA A 28 46.30 10.28 -4.58
N ARG A 29 46.44 11.61 -4.59
CA ARG A 29 45.70 12.52 -3.68
C ARG A 29 44.19 12.46 -3.91
N VAL A 30 43.75 12.42 -5.16
CA VAL A 30 42.32 12.28 -5.52
C VAL A 30 41.77 10.93 -5.07
N GLU A 31 42.50 9.84 -5.30
CA GLU A 31 42.17 8.50 -4.80
C GLU A 31 42.06 8.48 -3.28
N VAL A 32 43.05 9.01 -2.55
CA VAL A 32 43.03 9.08 -1.09
C VAL A 32 41.84 9.91 -0.59
N ALA A 33 41.53 11.04 -1.22
CA ALA A 33 40.38 11.86 -0.86
C ALA A 33 39.05 11.11 -1.08
N LYS A 34 38.92 10.40 -2.20
CA LYS A 34 37.77 9.55 -2.52
C LYS A 34 37.59 8.43 -1.49
N TRP A 35 38.65 7.71 -1.16
CA TRP A 35 38.61 6.62 -0.17
C TRP A 35 38.36 7.13 1.25
N LYS A 36 38.93 8.29 1.64
CA LYS A 36 38.61 8.95 2.92
C LYS A 36 37.14 9.32 3.03
N ARG A 37 36.57 9.90 1.96
CA ARG A 37 35.13 10.22 1.91
C ARG A 37 34.28 8.96 2.02
N LYS A 38 34.58 7.95 1.22
CA LYS A 38 33.85 6.66 1.25
C LYS A 38 33.92 6.01 2.63
N CYS A 39 35.08 6.02 3.28
CA CYS A 39 35.26 5.49 4.62
C CYS A 39 34.41 6.25 5.65
N LYS A 40 34.42 7.59 5.59
CA LYS A 40 33.56 8.43 6.45
C LYS A 40 32.07 8.14 6.25
N ASP A 41 31.62 8.05 5.00
CA ASP A 41 30.23 7.77 4.67
C ASP A 41 29.82 6.37 5.18
N THR A 42 30.67 5.35 4.99
CA THR A 42 30.41 4.00 5.51
C THR A 42 30.42 3.93 7.03
N MET A 43 31.29 4.67 7.71
CA MET A 43 31.30 4.72 9.18
C MET A 43 30.03 5.38 9.73
N THR A 44 29.54 6.42 9.04
CA THR A 44 28.30 7.10 9.42
C THR A 44 27.10 6.19 9.24
N LEU A 45 27.07 5.44 8.14
CA LEU A 45 26.02 4.44 7.88
C LEU A 45 26.07 3.29 8.91
N ALA A 46 27.27 2.79 9.23
CA ALA A 46 27.45 1.74 10.22
C ALA A 46 26.93 2.18 11.61
N ALA A 47 27.28 3.39 12.05
CA ALA A 47 26.77 3.94 13.30
C ALA A 47 25.24 4.08 13.32
N ALA A 48 24.64 4.47 12.19
CA ALA A 48 23.18 4.55 12.07
C ALA A 48 22.52 3.16 12.15
N LEU A 49 23.10 2.16 11.49
CA LEU A 49 22.60 0.77 11.51
C LEU A 49 22.77 0.12 12.88
N GLU A 50 23.91 0.34 13.56
CA GLU A 50 24.12 -0.11 14.94
C GLU A 50 23.06 0.47 15.88
N GLY A 51 22.73 1.76 15.73
CA GLY A 51 21.64 2.39 16.48
C GLY A 51 20.28 1.73 16.22
N GLN A 52 19.97 1.38 14.96
CA GLN A 52 18.73 0.69 14.61
C GLN A 52 18.67 -0.74 15.17
N VAL A 53 19.78 -1.47 15.13
CA VAL A 53 19.88 -2.83 15.69
C VAL A 53 19.70 -2.81 17.20
N LEU A 54 20.28 -1.82 17.88
CA LEU A 54 20.13 -1.67 19.33
C LEU A 54 18.67 -1.42 19.70
N VAL A 55 17.99 -0.50 19.01
CA VAL A 55 16.56 -0.24 19.23
C VAL A 55 15.74 -1.51 19.02
N LEU A 56 15.97 -2.25 17.93
CA LEU A 56 15.26 -3.51 17.66
C LEU A 56 15.56 -4.60 18.69
N ALA A 57 16.77 -4.63 19.26
CA ALA A 57 17.17 -5.58 20.30
C ALA A 57 16.52 -5.27 21.65
N GLU A 58 16.29 -3.98 21.95
CA GLU A 58 15.64 -3.52 23.18
C GLU A 58 14.11 -3.52 23.08
N MET A 59 13.55 -3.57 21.87
CA MET A 59 12.10 -3.71 21.70
C MET A 59 11.62 -5.03 22.34
N PRO A 60 10.53 -5.00 23.12
CA PRO A 60 9.90 -6.21 23.61
C PRO A 60 9.56 -7.11 22.42
N LYS A 61 10.15 -8.31 22.39
CA LYS A 61 9.98 -9.27 21.29
C LYS A 61 8.55 -9.78 21.19
N ASP A 62 7.90 -9.89 22.34
CA ASP A 62 6.53 -10.35 22.45
C ASP A 62 5.61 -9.20 22.87
N PRO A 63 4.46 -9.02 22.19
CA PRO A 63 3.47 -8.07 22.64
C PRO A 63 2.95 -8.49 24.02
N VAL A 64 2.78 -7.52 24.92
CA VAL A 64 2.12 -7.77 26.20
C VAL A 64 0.66 -8.13 25.93
N ILE A 65 0.30 -9.40 26.13
CA ILE A 65 -1.07 -9.87 25.96
C ILE A 65 -1.89 -9.38 27.16
N GLN A 66 -2.81 -8.45 26.91
CA GLN A 66 -3.78 -8.02 27.91
C GLN A 66 -4.89 -9.06 28.04
N GLN A 67 -5.27 -9.40 29.28
CA GLN A 67 -6.40 -10.30 29.54
C GLN A 67 -7.68 -9.49 29.68
N PHE A 68 -8.72 -9.89 28.96
CA PHE A 68 -10.05 -9.26 29.00
C PHE A 68 -11.05 -10.20 29.65
N ASN A 69 -11.82 -9.69 30.61
CA ASN A 69 -12.92 -10.43 31.22
C ASN A 69 -14.23 -10.14 30.49
N ARG A 70 -15.11 -11.16 30.39
CA ARG A 70 -16.45 -10.97 29.83
C ARG A 70 -17.25 -10.02 30.72
N ALA A 71 -17.77 -8.94 30.14
CA ALA A 71 -18.69 -8.06 30.84
C ALA A 71 -20.01 -8.79 31.15
N VAL A 72 -20.50 -8.69 32.39
CA VAL A 72 -21.84 -9.15 32.77
C VAL A 72 -22.83 -8.07 32.34
N LYS A 73 -23.68 -8.35 31.34
CA LYS A 73 -24.68 -7.41 30.84
C LYS A 73 -26.09 -8.02 30.86
N GLY A 74 -27.08 -7.19 31.17
CA GLY A 74 -28.50 -7.52 31.00
C GLY A 74 -28.89 -7.67 29.53
N LYS A 75 -30.05 -8.29 29.26
CA LYS A 75 -30.54 -8.50 27.88
C LYS A 75 -30.74 -7.15 27.17
N PRO A 76 -30.10 -6.91 26.01
CA PRO A 76 -30.30 -5.68 25.26
C PRO A 76 -31.74 -5.58 24.76
N ARG A 77 -32.33 -4.38 24.77
CA ARG A 77 -33.67 -4.12 24.22
C ARG A 77 -33.71 -4.19 22.69
N GLY A 78 -32.55 -4.01 22.04
CA GLY A 78 -32.34 -4.12 20.61
C GLY A 78 -30.86 -3.98 20.30
N VAL A 79 -30.44 -4.44 19.13
CA VAL A 79 -29.04 -4.40 18.68
C VAL A 79 -28.93 -3.79 17.29
N ALA A 80 -27.78 -3.20 16.99
CA ALA A 80 -27.40 -2.74 15.67
C ALA A 80 -26.59 -3.84 14.98
N VAL A 81 -26.87 -4.11 13.71
CA VAL A 81 -25.98 -4.90 12.85
C VAL A 81 -25.04 -3.96 12.13
N VAL A 82 -23.74 -4.26 12.16
CA VAL A 82 -22.70 -3.51 11.44
C VAL A 82 -22.16 -4.39 10.33
N ALA A 83 -22.39 -3.99 9.07
CA ALA A 83 -22.03 -4.71 7.86
C ALA A 83 -21.10 -3.83 6.99
N PRO A 84 -19.80 -3.75 7.30
CA PRO A 84 -18.87 -2.93 6.53
C PRO A 84 -18.57 -3.54 5.15
N ALA A 85 -18.45 -2.68 4.14
CA ALA A 85 -17.93 -2.99 2.81
C ALA A 85 -16.66 -2.17 2.57
N THR A 86 -15.59 -2.84 2.16
CA THR A 86 -14.25 -2.26 1.97
C THR A 86 -13.44 -3.15 1.03
N ASP A 87 -12.47 -2.58 0.32
CA ASP A 87 -11.43 -3.29 -0.43
C ASP A 87 -12.00 -4.33 -1.43
N TRP A 88 -13.07 -3.97 -2.15
CA TRP A 88 -13.70 -4.89 -3.11
C TRP A 88 -12.95 -4.97 -4.44
N HIS A 89 -12.32 -3.88 -4.86
CA HIS A 89 -11.52 -3.84 -6.09
C HIS A 89 -12.25 -4.40 -7.31
N VAL A 90 -13.51 -3.99 -7.52
CA VAL A 90 -14.46 -4.74 -8.36
C VAL A 90 -14.03 -4.96 -9.81
N GLU A 91 -13.26 -4.05 -10.38
CA GLU A 91 -12.80 -4.12 -11.76
C GLU A 91 -11.44 -4.81 -11.94
N GLU A 92 -10.76 -5.18 -10.85
CA GLU A 92 -9.49 -5.89 -10.92
C GLU A 92 -9.66 -7.24 -11.58
N ARG A 93 -8.67 -7.63 -12.38
CA ARG A 93 -8.63 -8.93 -13.02
C ARG A 93 -7.46 -9.75 -12.52
N VAL A 94 -7.77 -10.87 -11.88
CA VAL A 94 -6.79 -11.87 -11.43
C VAL A 94 -7.03 -13.15 -12.22
N THR A 95 -6.06 -13.54 -13.04
CA THR A 95 -6.16 -14.75 -13.85
C THR A 95 -5.78 -16.00 -13.06
N LEU A 96 -6.41 -17.12 -13.38
CA LEU A 96 -6.10 -18.41 -12.77
C LEU A 96 -4.63 -18.81 -12.98
N GLU A 97 -4.09 -18.55 -14.17
CA GLU A 97 -2.68 -18.80 -14.48
C GLU A 97 -1.75 -17.93 -13.63
N GLY A 98 -2.05 -16.64 -13.48
CA GLY A 98 -1.27 -15.70 -12.67
C GLY A 98 -1.21 -16.06 -11.18
N THR A 99 -2.09 -16.95 -10.70
CA THR A 99 -2.12 -17.42 -9.31
C THR A 99 -1.68 -18.88 -9.16
N ASN A 100 -1.06 -19.48 -10.17
CA ASN A 100 -0.71 -20.91 -10.19
C ASN A 100 -1.92 -21.82 -9.94
N GLY A 101 -3.09 -21.48 -10.49
CA GLY A 101 -4.31 -22.27 -10.38
C GLY A 101 -5.06 -22.11 -9.05
N LYS A 102 -4.67 -21.15 -8.20
CA LYS A 102 -5.21 -21.05 -6.83
C LYS A 102 -6.42 -20.13 -6.70
N ASN A 103 -6.53 -19.11 -7.54
CA ASN A 103 -7.59 -18.11 -7.43
C ASN A 103 -7.85 -17.41 -8.77
N GLU A 104 -9.08 -16.95 -8.95
CA GLU A 104 -9.49 -16.14 -10.08
C GLU A 104 -10.41 -15.02 -9.58
N PHE A 105 -10.28 -13.87 -10.21
CA PHE A 105 -11.14 -12.73 -9.95
C PHE A 105 -11.40 -11.94 -11.23
N ASN A 106 -12.67 -11.60 -11.44
CA ASN A 106 -13.19 -10.83 -12.57
C ASN A 106 -14.54 -10.21 -12.15
N LEU A 107 -15.14 -9.41 -13.03
CA LEU A 107 -16.40 -8.72 -12.75
C LEU A 107 -17.55 -9.66 -12.37
N ASP A 108 -17.71 -10.81 -13.03
CA ASP A 108 -18.78 -11.76 -12.73
C ASP A 108 -18.62 -12.35 -11.32
N ILE A 109 -17.38 -12.65 -10.93
CA ILE A 109 -17.03 -13.12 -9.59
C ILE A 109 -17.27 -11.99 -8.57
N ALA A 110 -16.90 -10.75 -8.89
CA ALA A 110 -17.14 -9.59 -8.04
C ALA A 110 -18.65 -9.39 -7.80
N GLU A 111 -19.46 -9.38 -8.85
CA GLU A 111 -20.93 -9.29 -8.78
C GLU A 111 -21.52 -10.40 -7.90
N THR A 112 -21.10 -11.64 -8.14
CA THR A 112 -21.55 -12.80 -7.39
C THR A 112 -21.21 -12.68 -5.90
N ARG A 113 -19.99 -12.24 -5.58
CA ARG A 113 -19.53 -12.03 -4.20
C ARG A 113 -20.29 -10.90 -3.51
N ILE A 114 -20.54 -9.79 -4.18
CA ILE A 114 -21.31 -8.67 -3.63
C ILE A 114 -22.77 -9.08 -3.39
N ARG A 115 -23.41 -9.79 -4.33
CA ARG A 115 -24.76 -10.34 -4.11
C ARG A 115 -24.80 -11.25 -2.90
N ARG A 116 -23.81 -12.15 -2.78
CA ARG A 116 -23.68 -13.05 -1.64
C ARG A 116 -23.47 -12.29 -0.33
N PHE A 117 -22.69 -11.20 -0.33
CA PHE A 117 -22.51 -10.33 0.84
C PHE A 117 -23.86 -9.80 1.35
N TYR A 118 -24.65 -9.17 0.48
CA TYR A 118 -25.97 -8.65 0.88
C TYR A 118 -26.93 -9.75 1.35
N GLN A 119 -26.93 -10.91 0.68
CA GLN A 119 -27.75 -12.06 1.10
C GLN A 119 -27.35 -12.60 2.48
N LYS A 120 -26.04 -12.76 2.72
CA LYS A 120 -25.54 -13.32 3.99
C LYS A 120 -25.76 -12.37 5.17
N VAL A 121 -25.74 -11.06 4.96
CA VAL A 121 -26.08 -10.11 6.03
C VAL A 121 -27.53 -10.30 6.51
N LEU A 122 -28.49 -10.57 5.62
CA LEU A 122 -29.86 -10.88 6.05
C LEU A 122 -29.94 -12.17 6.85
N GLU A 123 -29.27 -13.23 6.39
CA GLU A 123 -29.21 -14.51 7.12
C GLU A 123 -28.64 -14.31 8.53
N LEU A 124 -27.59 -13.49 8.67
CA LEU A 124 -27.01 -13.14 9.97
C LEU A 124 -27.96 -12.29 10.83
N ILE A 125 -28.72 -11.36 10.23
CA ILE A 125 -29.77 -10.59 10.92
C ILE A 125 -30.84 -11.54 11.47
N ASP A 126 -31.29 -12.51 10.66
CA ASP A 126 -32.29 -13.50 11.08
C ASP A 126 -31.78 -14.33 12.27
N TRP A 127 -30.52 -14.77 12.22
CA TRP A 127 -29.90 -15.48 13.35
C TRP A 127 -29.82 -14.62 14.60
N GLN A 128 -29.41 -13.36 14.47
CA GLN A 128 -29.31 -12.43 15.58
C GLN A 128 -30.67 -12.13 16.21
N ASN A 129 -31.73 -12.04 15.40
CA ASN A 129 -33.10 -11.82 15.86
C ASN A 129 -33.62 -12.90 16.82
N HIS A 130 -33.09 -14.14 16.75
CA HIS A 130 -33.41 -15.18 17.74
C HIS A 130 -32.85 -14.89 19.14
N LEU A 131 -31.81 -14.05 19.25
CA LEU A 131 -31.18 -13.67 20.51
C LEU A 131 -31.68 -12.32 21.02
N ALA A 132 -31.72 -11.32 20.14
CA ALA A 132 -32.19 -9.97 20.42
C ALA A 132 -32.64 -9.29 19.12
N PRO A 133 -33.71 -8.49 19.15
CA PRO A 133 -34.22 -7.84 17.95
C PRO A 133 -33.19 -6.87 17.36
N VAL A 134 -32.93 -7.00 16.06
CA VAL A 134 -32.13 -6.04 15.29
C VAL A 134 -33.03 -4.85 14.96
N VAL A 135 -32.60 -3.65 15.35
CA VAL A 135 -33.41 -2.42 15.23
C VAL A 135 -32.88 -1.45 14.18
N GLU A 136 -31.64 -1.63 13.73
CA GLU A 136 -30.99 -0.78 12.72
C GLU A 136 -29.83 -1.51 12.05
N ILE A 137 -29.48 -1.05 10.85
CA ILE A 137 -28.34 -1.54 10.08
C ILE A 137 -27.36 -0.38 9.89
N TRP A 138 -26.10 -0.62 10.23
CA TRP A 138 -24.98 0.24 9.88
C TRP A 138 -24.24 -0.43 8.73
N HIS A 139 -24.17 0.24 7.59
CA HIS A 139 -23.47 -0.23 6.39
C HIS A 139 -22.32 0.73 6.03
N PRO A 140 -21.19 0.68 6.76
CA PRO A 140 -20.03 1.50 6.41
C PRO A 140 -19.48 1.13 5.03
N LEU A 141 -19.30 2.12 4.16
CA LEU A 141 -18.54 2.00 2.92
C LEU A 141 -17.17 2.61 3.16
N LEU A 142 -16.16 1.78 3.47
CA LEU A 142 -14.90 2.25 4.06
C LEU A 142 -13.81 2.59 3.03
N GLY A 143 -14.11 2.48 1.74
CA GLY A 143 -13.22 2.83 0.64
C GLY A 143 -12.68 1.61 -0.10
N ASP A 144 -11.88 1.90 -1.13
CA ASP A 144 -11.20 0.90 -1.98
C ASP A 144 -12.16 -0.15 -2.58
N LEU A 145 -13.40 0.27 -2.84
CA LEU A 145 -14.40 -0.56 -3.51
C LEU A 145 -14.11 -0.72 -5.01
N LEU A 146 -13.40 0.24 -5.61
CA LEU A 146 -12.85 0.18 -6.96
C LEU A 146 -11.32 0.25 -6.91
N SER A 147 -10.66 -0.28 -7.92
CA SER A 147 -9.19 -0.34 -8.03
C SER A 147 -8.57 0.91 -8.65
N GLY A 148 -9.26 1.53 -9.60
CA GLY A 148 -8.84 2.76 -10.26
C GLY A 148 -7.54 2.61 -11.04
N TYR A 149 -6.88 3.74 -11.30
CA TYR A 149 -5.62 3.80 -12.07
C TYR A 149 -4.44 4.23 -11.20
N ILE A 150 -4.24 3.53 -10.08
CA ILE A 150 -3.17 3.87 -9.14
C ILE A 150 -1.77 3.50 -9.66
N HIS A 151 -1.70 2.49 -10.53
CA HIS A 151 -0.50 1.96 -11.19
C HIS A 151 -0.78 1.79 -12.69
N GLU A 152 0.26 1.85 -13.53
CA GLU A 152 0.12 1.66 -14.99
C GLU A 152 -0.43 0.26 -15.31
N ASP A 153 0.02 -0.76 -14.59
CA ASP A 153 -0.45 -2.14 -14.76
C ASP A 153 -1.98 -2.26 -14.63
N LEU A 154 -2.60 -1.51 -13.71
CA LEU A 154 -4.05 -1.51 -13.51
C LEU A 154 -4.81 -0.78 -14.63
N VAL A 155 -4.17 0.15 -15.33
CA VAL A 155 -4.77 0.78 -16.53
C VAL A 155 -4.97 -0.26 -17.62
N GLU A 156 -4.05 -1.20 -17.74
CA GLU A 156 -4.07 -2.25 -18.76
C GLU A 156 -4.87 -3.48 -18.33
N SER A 157 -4.85 -3.82 -17.04
CA SER A 157 -5.46 -5.06 -16.54
C SER A 157 -6.91 -4.92 -16.08
N ASN A 158 -7.36 -3.72 -15.71
CA ASN A 158 -8.71 -3.54 -15.18
C ASN A 158 -9.77 -3.81 -16.26
N SER A 159 -10.86 -4.44 -15.83
CA SER A 159 -11.98 -4.81 -16.70
C SER A 159 -12.88 -3.62 -17.04
N LEU A 160 -12.82 -2.54 -16.25
CA LEU A 160 -13.61 -1.32 -16.42
C LEU A 160 -12.72 -0.08 -16.23
N SER A 161 -13.10 1.02 -16.87
CA SER A 161 -12.59 2.33 -16.47
C SER A 161 -13.14 2.73 -15.09
N PRO A 162 -12.46 3.63 -14.34
CA PRO A 162 -12.93 4.09 -13.04
C PRO A 162 -14.36 4.64 -13.07
N THR A 163 -14.76 5.28 -14.17
CA THR A 163 -16.13 5.80 -14.33
C THR A 163 -17.14 4.66 -14.48
N GLU A 164 -16.84 3.65 -15.29
CA GLU A 164 -17.71 2.46 -15.43
C GLU A 164 -17.76 1.65 -14.12
N ALA A 165 -16.64 1.52 -13.41
CA ALA A 165 -16.59 0.89 -12.10
C ALA A 165 -17.47 1.61 -11.07
N CYS A 166 -17.50 2.95 -11.09
CA CYS A 166 -18.42 3.74 -10.25
C CYS A 166 -19.90 3.42 -10.57
N VAL A 167 -20.26 3.32 -11.85
CA VAL A 167 -21.63 2.97 -12.26
C VAL A 167 -22.00 1.56 -11.79
N PHE A 168 -21.11 0.59 -12.01
CA PHE A 168 -21.30 -0.78 -11.53
C PHE A 168 -21.47 -0.85 -10.00
N LEU A 169 -20.60 -0.18 -9.25
CA LEU A 169 -20.70 -0.12 -7.79
C LEU A 169 -22.00 0.53 -7.34
N GLN A 170 -22.39 1.64 -7.97
CA GLN A 170 -23.64 2.32 -7.67
C GLN A 170 -24.83 1.36 -7.85
N GLU A 171 -24.92 0.67 -8.98
CA GLU A 171 -25.99 -0.29 -9.24
C GLU A 171 -26.03 -1.41 -8.19
N MET A 172 -24.87 -1.97 -7.85
CA MET A 172 -24.74 -3.07 -6.90
C MET A 172 -25.09 -2.64 -5.47
N ILE A 173 -24.57 -1.50 -5.02
CA ILE A 173 -24.80 -0.98 -3.67
C ILE A 173 -26.27 -0.54 -3.53
N CYS A 174 -26.82 0.19 -4.50
CA CYS A 174 -28.23 0.59 -4.49
C CYS A 174 -29.16 -0.63 -4.47
N SER A 175 -28.87 -1.65 -5.27
CA SER A 175 -29.64 -2.90 -5.30
C SER A 175 -29.59 -3.66 -3.97
N GLY A 176 -28.41 -3.71 -3.34
CA GLY A 176 -28.22 -4.34 -2.04
C GLY A 176 -28.95 -3.62 -0.89
N ILE A 177 -28.90 -2.29 -0.87
CA ILE A 177 -29.62 -1.45 0.09
C ILE A 177 -31.13 -1.61 -0.09
N ASP A 178 -31.64 -1.51 -1.31
CA ASP A 178 -33.05 -1.70 -1.64
C ASP A 178 -33.53 -3.11 -1.25
N PHE A 179 -32.71 -4.14 -1.48
CA PHE A 179 -32.97 -5.49 -1.00
C PHE A 179 -33.12 -5.57 0.53
N TRP A 180 -32.19 -4.97 1.30
CA TRP A 180 -32.31 -4.92 2.76
C TRP A 180 -33.53 -4.14 3.23
N LEU A 181 -33.78 -2.95 2.68
CA LEU A 181 -34.94 -2.12 3.03
C LEU A 181 -36.25 -2.87 2.84
N ARG A 182 -36.42 -3.57 1.71
CA ARG A 182 -37.64 -4.36 1.45
C ARG A 182 -37.81 -5.53 2.42
N LYS A 183 -36.72 -6.18 2.83
CA LYS A 183 -36.77 -7.38 3.66
C LYS A 183 -36.88 -7.09 5.15
N THR A 184 -36.24 -6.02 5.62
CA THR A 184 -36.14 -5.72 7.06
C THR A 184 -36.99 -4.53 7.48
N LYS A 185 -37.21 -3.55 6.57
CA LYS A 185 -37.82 -2.24 6.86
C LYS A 185 -37.07 -1.44 7.95
N LEU A 186 -35.83 -1.83 8.25
CA LEU A 186 -35.02 -1.18 9.26
C LEU A 186 -34.39 0.10 8.70
N PRO A 187 -34.14 1.12 9.55
CA PRO A 187 -33.29 2.25 9.18
C PRO A 187 -31.88 1.76 8.86
N ILE A 188 -31.28 2.34 7.81
CA ILE A 188 -29.92 2.01 7.35
C ILE A 188 -29.05 3.27 7.41
N PHE A 189 -27.97 3.21 8.18
CA PHE A 189 -26.96 4.27 8.28
C PHE A 189 -25.74 3.90 7.44
N ILE A 190 -25.33 4.78 6.53
CA ILE A 190 -24.26 4.51 5.56
C ILE A 190 -23.12 5.53 5.76
N PRO A 191 -22.25 5.33 6.76
CA PRO A 191 -21.06 6.15 6.88
C PRO A 191 -20.09 5.81 5.75
N THR A 192 -19.54 6.82 5.09
CA THR A 192 -18.65 6.64 3.95
C THR A 192 -17.25 7.19 4.24
N CYS A 193 -16.22 6.47 3.79
CA CYS A 193 -14.83 6.90 3.83
C CYS A 193 -14.19 6.73 2.45
N VAL A 194 -13.29 7.66 2.10
CA VAL A 194 -12.60 7.62 0.81
C VAL A 194 -11.30 6.82 0.95
N GLY A 195 -11.16 5.80 0.12
CA GLY A 195 -9.93 5.01 0.01
C GLY A 195 -8.78 5.74 -0.69
N ASN A 196 -7.74 5.01 -1.09
CA ASN A 196 -6.63 5.53 -1.88
C ASN A 196 -6.76 5.22 -3.39
N HIS A 197 -7.66 4.29 -3.76
CA HIS A 197 -7.87 3.78 -5.12
C HIS A 197 -8.89 4.57 -5.97
N GLY A 198 -9.76 5.38 -5.35
CA GLY A 198 -10.79 6.19 -6.00
C GLY A 198 -10.28 7.36 -6.85
N ARG A 199 -9.29 7.13 -7.74
CA ARG A 199 -8.60 8.16 -8.53
C ARG A 199 -8.31 7.70 -9.96
N THR A 200 -8.36 8.67 -10.88
CA THR A 200 -7.98 8.53 -12.29
C THR A 200 -6.53 8.98 -12.56
N THR A 201 -5.78 9.39 -11.53
CA THR A 201 -4.41 9.91 -11.66
C THR A 201 -3.44 9.17 -10.73
N GLN A 202 -2.16 9.03 -11.12
CA GLN A 202 -1.14 8.35 -10.30
C GLN A 202 -0.95 8.92 -8.88
N LYS A 203 -1.10 10.24 -8.68
CA LYS A 203 -1.03 10.86 -7.35
C LYS A 203 -2.41 11.23 -6.83
N LYS A 204 -2.63 11.04 -5.52
CA LYS A 204 -3.88 11.42 -4.86
C LYS A 204 -4.05 12.94 -4.92
N ARG A 205 -5.20 13.40 -5.44
CA ARG A 205 -5.63 14.80 -5.33
C ARG A 205 -6.79 14.85 -4.35
N VAL A 206 -6.54 15.44 -3.17
CA VAL A 206 -7.52 15.48 -2.07
C VAL A 206 -8.83 16.17 -2.48
N LYS A 207 -8.76 17.19 -3.36
CA LYS A 207 -9.95 17.93 -3.82
C LYS A 207 -10.88 17.15 -4.77
N THR A 208 -10.39 16.12 -5.46
CA THR A 208 -11.14 15.40 -6.52
C THR A 208 -11.23 13.90 -6.22
N SER A 209 -11.08 13.50 -4.95
CA SER A 209 -11.20 12.09 -4.58
C SER A 209 -12.69 11.72 -4.50
N CYS A 210 -13.08 10.66 -5.22
CA CYS A 210 -14.45 10.17 -5.21
C CYS A 210 -14.68 9.23 -4.02
N ILE A 211 -15.88 9.33 -3.42
CA ILE A 211 -16.37 8.47 -2.34
C ILE A 211 -16.87 7.16 -2.94
#